data_AF-A0A1Y4JDL4-F1
#
_entry.id   AF-A0A1Y4JDL4-F1
#
_cell.length_a   1.000
_cell.length_b   1.000
_cell.length_c   1.000
_cell.angle_alpha   90.00
_cell.angle_beta   90.00
_cell.angle_gamma   90.00
#
_symmetry.space_group_name_H-M   'P 1'
#
loop_
_entity.id
_entity.type
_entity.pdbx_description
1 polymer ?
#
loop_
_entity_poly.entity_id
_entity_poly.type
_entity_poly.pdbx_seq_one_letter_code
_entity_poly.pdbx_strand_id
1 'polypeptide(L)'
;MSRSYTRNLNTASLITLCPVCLHSFQDAKRSSLRRADLRQQSKEICTYCQTRYGFDYYVQPAAQRDSSRRRAKAYVAASDD
;
A
#
# COMPACT_ATOMS: atom_id res chain seq x y z
N MET A 1 -16.16 -18.36 5.95
CA MET A 1 -16.11 -16.87 5.95
C MET A 1 -14.80 -16.43 5.29
N SER A 2 -14.79 -16.45 3.96
CA SER A 2 -13.64 -16.15 3.10
C SER A 2 -13.46 -14.65 2.98
N ARG A 3 -12.49 -14.08 3.69
CA ARG A 3 -12.06 -12.67 3.54
C ARG A 3 -11.24 -12.52 2.27
N SER A 4 -11.92 -12.59 1.14
CA SER A 4 -11.37 -12.20 -0.15
C SER A 4 -11.27 -10.68 -0.21
N TYR A 5 -10.25 -10.09 0.42
CA TYR A 5 -9.82 -8.74 0.03
C TYR A 5 -9.22 -8.87 -1.36
N THR A 6 -10.07 -8.62 -2.34
CA THR A 6 -9.83 -8.65 -3.77
C THR A 6 -8.49 -7.98 -4.10
N ARG A 7 -7.58 -8.80 -4.64
CA ARG A 7 -6.38 -8.38 -5.35
C ARG A 7 -6.82 -7.61 -6.60
N ASN A 8 -7.12 -6.33 -6.47
CA ASN A 8 -7.12 -5.39 -7.58
C ASN A 8 -6.95 -3.96 -7.06
N LEU A 9 -5.70 -3.61 -6.77
CA LEU A 9 -5.30 -2.29 -6.32
C LEU A 9 -4.12 -1.82 -7.16
N ASN A 10 -4.40 -1.46 -8.41
CA ASN A 10 -3.63 -0.42 -9.11
C ASN A 10 -3.92 0.99 -8.50
N THR A 11 -4.55 1.02 -7.33
CA THR A 11 -5.22 2.11 -6.61
C THR A 11 -4.73 2.04 -5.16
N ALA A 12 -4.14 3.10 -4.61
CA ALA A 12 -3.68 3.07 -3.22
C ALA A 12 -4.88 2.80 -2.28
N SER A 13 -4.86 1.72 -1.51
CA SER A 13 -5.87 1.49 -0.48
C SER A 13 -5.57 2.37 0.72
N LEU A 14 -6.54 3.21 1.11
CA LEU A 14 -6.54 3.88 2.39
C LEU A 14 -6.92 2.86 3.48
N ILE A 15 -6.14 2.78 4.56
CA ILE A 15 -6.42 1.87 5.68
C ILE A 15 -6.04 2.48 7.03
N THR A 16 -6.85 2.24 8.04
CA THR A 16 -6.58 2.72 9.40
C THR A 16 -5.75 1.71 10.19
N LEU A 17 -4.53 2.09 10.56
CA LEU A 17 -3.58 1.23 11.27
C LEU A 17 -3.23 1.79 12.65
N CYS A 18 -3.36 0.94 13.67
CA CYS A 18 -2.73 1.17 14.97
C CYS A 18 -1.22 0.90 14.89
N PRO A 19 -0.40 1.45 15.80
CA PRO A 19 1.06 1.31 15.75
C PRO A 19 1.56 -0.15 15.77
N VAL A 20 0.85 -1.05 16.45
CA VAL A 20 1.19 -2.48 16.48
C VAL A 20 0.98 -3.12 15.11
N CYS A 21 -0.22 -2.95 14.54
CA CYS A 21 -0.54 -3.48 13.21
C CYS A 21 0.34 -2.84 12.12
N LEU A 22 0.64 -1.55 12.25
CA LEU A 22 1.57 -0.84 11.35
C LEU A 22 2.95 -1.50 11.34
N HIS A 23 3.50 -1.80 12.52
CA HIS A 23 4.81 -2.45 12.63
C HIS A 23 4.81 -3.83 11.97
N SER A 24 3.80 -4.67 12.23
CA SER A 24 3.65 -5.96 11.57
C SER A 24 3.53 -5.83 10.04
N PHE A 25 2.87 -4.77 9.56
CA PHE A 25 2.69 -4.52 8.13
C PHE A 25 4.00 -4.09 7.46
N GLN A 26 4.82 -3.30 8.15
CA GLN A 26 6.15 -2.90 7.69
C GLN A 26 7.12 -4.08 7.69
N ASP A 27 7.08 -4.92 8.73
CA ASP A 27 7.92 -6.11 8.86
C ASP A 27 7.68 -7.11 7.73
N ALA A 28 6.41 -7.25 7.30
CA ALA A 28 6.05 -8.10 6.17
C ALA A 28 6.65 -7.63 4.82
N LYS A 29 7.26 -6.44 4.72
CA LYS A 29 7.97 -5.87 3.54
C LYS A 29 7.24 -5.96 2.19
N ARG A 30 5.92 -6.13 2.19
CA ARG A 30 5.09 -6.31 0.97
C ARG A 30 4.52 -4.99 0.43
N SER A 31 4.57 -3.92 1.20
CA SER A 31 3.95 -2.63 0.85
C SER A 31 4.63 -1.47 1.56
N SER A 32 4.75 -0.34 0.87
CA SER A 32 5.09 0.94 1.50
C SER A 32 3.84 1.58 2.08
N LEU A 33 3.98 2.14 3.28
CA LEU A 33 2.90 2.82 4.00
C LEU A 33 3.26 4.29 4.13
N ARG A 34 2.34 5.16 3.73
CA ARG A 34 2.48 6.61 3.90
C ARG A 34 1.30 7.14 4.70
N ARG A 35 1.54 8.01 5.68
CA ARG A 35 0.44 8.64 6.43
C ARG A 35 -0.44 9.46 5.47
N ALA A 36 -1.75 9.31 5.56
CA ALA A 36 -2.69 9.98 4.68
C ALA A 36 -2.80 11.48 4.98
N ASP A 37 -2.90 11.83 6.25
CA ASP A 37 -2.85 13.21 6.74
C ASP A 37 -1.89 13.33 7.92
N LEU A 38 -0.90 14.21 7.81
CA LEU A 38 0.08 14.51 8.86
C LEU A 38 -0.51 15.35 9.99
N ARG A 39 -1.62 16.05 9.74
CA ARG A 39 -2.29 16.96 10.69
C ARG A 39 -3.49 16.33 11.37
N GLN A 40 -3.84 15.09 11.04
CA GLN A 40 -4.95 14.36 11.64
C GLN A 40 -4.78 14.25 13.16
N GLN A 41 -5.71 14.84 13.91
CA GLN A 41 -5.74 14.79 15.38
C GLN A 41 -6.64 13.67 15.90
N SER A 42 -7.72 13.36 15.18
CA SER A 42 -8.62 12.26 15.51
C SER A 42 -7.98 10.92 15.16
N LYS A 43 -7.99 9.99 16.12
CA LYS A 43 -7.55 8.62 15.88
C LYS A 43 -8.78 7.75 15.65
N GLU A 44 -8.74 6.97 14.60
CA GLU A 44 -9.82 6.07 14.22
C GLU A 44 -9.52 4.64 14.69
N ILE A 45 -10.56 3.80 14.79
CA ILE A 45 -10.40 2.41 15.18
C ILE A 45 -9.66 1.65 14.08
N CYS A 46 -8.61 0.90 14.43
CA CYS A 46 -7.84 0.14 13.46
C CYS A 46 -8.69 -0.91 12.74
N THR A 47 -8.66 -0.90 11.40
CA THR A 47 -9.45 -1.81 10.56
C THR A 47 -9.07 -3.28 10.76
N TYR A 48 -7.83 -3.58 11.17
CA TYR A 48 -7.37 -4.96 11.39
C TYR A 48 -7.76 -5.52 12.75
N CYS A 49 -7.25 -4.91 13.82
CA CYS A 49 -7.48 -5.43 15.18
C CYS A 49 -8.79 -4.95 15.81
N GLN A 50 -9.40 -3.88 15.27
CA GLN A 50 -10.65 -3.27 15.75
C GLN A 50 -10.68 -2.94 17.26
N THR A 51 -9.52 -2.93 17.91
CA THR A 51 -9.39 -2.75 19.38
C THR A 51 -8.61 -1.50 19.72
N ARG A 52 -7.64 -1.13 18.88
CA ARG A 52 -6.72 -0.01 19.14
C ARG A 52 -6.97 1.12 18.16
N TYR A 53 -6.80 2.34 18.64
CA TYR A 53 -6.87 3.54 17.83
C TYR A 53 -5.58 3.74 17.00
N GLY A 54 -5.75 4.30 15.81
CA GLY A 54 -4.71 4.46 14.79
C GLY A 54 -4.95 5.65 13.88
N PHE A 55 -4.13 5.74 12.83
CA PHE A 55 -4.24 6.77 11.80
C PHE A 55 -4.46 6.13 10.44
N ASP A 56 -4.85 6.93 9.46
CA ASP A 56 -5.02 6.46 8.10
C ASP A 56 -3.69 6.48 7.33
N TYR A 57 -3.47 5.39 6.61
CA TYR A 57 -2.28 5.17 5.79
C TYR A 57 -2.68 4.78 4.38
N TYR A 58 -2.02 5.39 3.40
CA TYR A 58 -2.02 4.90 2.03
C TYR A 58 -1.08 3.70 1.94
N VAL A 59 -1.65 2.56 1.55
CA VAL A 59 -0.91 1.35 1.21
C VAL A 59 -0.57 1.41 -0.27
N GLN A 60 0.71 1.58 -0.55
CA GLN A 60 1.24 1.35 -1.88
C GLN A 60 1.80 -0.08 -1.90
N PRO A 61 1.26 -0.98 -2.75
CA PRO A 61 1.94 -2.24 -2.96
C PRO A 61 3.36 -1.91 -3.41
N ALA A 62 4.36 -2.53 -2.80
CA ALA A 62 5.72 -2.41 -3.31
C ALA A 62 5.63 -2.92 -4.73
N ALA A 63 5.71 -2.01 -5.71
CA ALA A 63 5.56 -2.36 -7.11
C ALA A 63 6.51 -3.52 -7.33
N GLN A 64 5.95 -4.73 -7.46
CA GLN A 64 6.65 -5.88 -8.01
C GLN A 64 7.24 -5.31 -9.26
N ARG A 65 8.55 -5.06 -9.20
CA ARG A 65 9.28 -4.13 -10.06
C ARG A 65 9.01 -4.61 -11.46
N ASP A 66 7.99 -4.03 -12.07
CA ASP A 66 7.23 -4.69 -13.12
C ASP A 66 8.21 -4.92 -14.25
N SER A 67 8.57 -6.19 -14.43
CA SER A 67 9.50 -6.62 -15.47
C SER A 67 9.01 -6.21 -16.85
N SER A 68 7.73 -5.85 -16.97
CA SER A 68 7.07 -5.32 -18.17
C SER A 68 7.49 -3.89 -18.52
N ARG A 69 7.92 -3.05 -17.55
CA ARG A 69 8.44 -1.69 -17.85
C ARG A 69 9.84 -1.70 -18.48
N ARG A 70 10.62 -2.78 -18.32
CA ARG A 70 11.87 -2.95 -19.10
C ARG A 70 11.58 -3.25 -20.57
N ARG A 71 10.49 -3.98 -20.86
CA ARG A 71 10.08 -4.28 -22.23
C ARG A 71 9.48 -3.05 -22.92
N ALA A 72 8.80 -2.17 -22.18
CA ALA A 72 8.27 -0.92 -22.70
C ALA A 72 9.35 0.14 -23.05
N LYS A 73 10.49 0.14 -22.34
CA LYS A 73 11.62 1.03 -22.69
C LYS A 73 12.49 0.49 -23.83
N ALA A 74 12.43 -0.81 -24.12
CA ALA A 74 13.22 -1.41 -25.19
C ALA A 74 12.64 -1.17 -26.59
N TYR A 75 11.31 -1.03 -26.74
CA TYR A 75 10.70 -0.81 -28.06
C TYR A 75 10.86 0.63 -28.57
N VAL A 76 10.88 1.64 -27.69
CA VAL A 76 11.00 3.05 -28.09
C VAL A 76 12.41 3.38 -28.58
N ALA A 77 13.43 2.64 -28.14
CA ALA A 77 14.82 2.88 -28.51
C ALA A 77 15.22 2.27 -29.88
N ALA A 78 14.35 1.50 -30.52
CA ALA A 78 14.64 0.77 -31.77
C ALA A 78 13.90 1.34 -32.99
N SER A 79 13.32 2.54 -32.90
CA SER A 79 12.50 3.16 -33.97
C SER A 79 12.99 4.54 -34.40
N ASP A 80 14.23 4.91 -34.04
CA ASP A 80 14.85 6.21 -34.34
C ASP A 80 16.13 6.01 -35.21
N ASP A 81 16.04 5.17 -36.25
CA ASP A 81 16.99 5.10 -37.38
C ASP A 81 16.23 5.18 -38.71
#